data_AF-E9EFS9-F1
#
_entry.id   AF-E9EFS9-F1
#
_cell.length_a   1.000
_cell.length_b   1.000
_cell.length_c   1.000
_cell.angle_alpha   90.00
_cell.angle_beta   90.00
_cell.angle_gamma   90.00
#
_symmetry.space_group_name_H-M   'P 1'
#
loop_
_entity.id
_entity.type
_entity.pdbx_description
1 polymer ?
#
loop_
_entity_poly.entity_id
_entity_poly.type
_entity_poly.pdbx_seq_one_letter_code
_entity_poly.pdbx_strand_id
1 'polypeptide(L)'
;MSGAVGKVFKEIFGNNALEMVFTRACEDVSTLGGGHDVPHAYWNFGGSGNTDETVATNYSPYFALIIEPTLRTGIDAMALAAMTFLAK
;
A
#
# COMPACT_ATOMS: atom_id res chain seq x y z
N MET A 1 -6.55 -8.55 -6.34
CA MET A 1 -5.27 -7.96 -6.83
C MET A 1 -5.03 -8.28 -8.32
N SER A 2 -5.66 -7.57 -9.26
CA SER A 2 -5.64 -7.95 -10.70
C SER A 2 -4.80 -7.04 -11.61
N GLY A 3 -4.50 -5.81 -11.21
CA GLY A 3 -3.70 -4.85 -12.00
C GLY A 3 -2.20 -5.19 -12.06
N ALA A 4 -1.46 -4.57 -13.00
CA ALA A 4 -0.04 -4.83 -13.23
C ALA A 4 0.81 -4.71 -11.95
N VAL A 5 0.65 -3.61 -11.21
CA VAL A 5 1.32 -3.39 -9.91
C VAL A 5 0.94 -4.48 -8.91
N GLY A 6 -0.34 -4.85 -8.83
CA GLY A 6 -0.82 -5.88 -7.92
C GLY A 6 -0.21 -7.27 -8.20
N LYS A 7 0.05 -7.60 -9.46
CA LYS A 7 0.74 -8.85 -9.84
C LYS A 7 2.19 -8.86 -9.37
N VAL A 8 2.94 -7.77 -9.62
CA VAL A 8 4.33 -7.62 -9.16
C VAL A 8 4.39 -7.67 -7.64
N PHE A 9 3.47 -7.01 -6.93
CA PHE A 9 3.41 -7.09 -5.48
C PHE A 9 3.14 -8.52 -5.00
N LYS A 10 2.26 -9.25 -5.68
CA LYS A 10 2.00 -10.65 -5.33
C LYS A 10 3.21 -11.55 -5.54
N GLU A 11 3.95 -11.34 -6.61
CA GLU A 11 5.19 -12.06 -6.92
C GLU A 11 6.28 -11.80 -5.87
N ILE A 12 6.51 -10.53 -5.51
CA ILE A 12 7.62 -10.16 -4.63
C ILE A 12 7.28 -10.29 -3.14
N PHE A 13 6.09 -9.87 -2.71
CA PHE A 13 5.70 -9.88 -1.30
C PHE A 13 4.94 -11.15 -0.89
N GLY A 14 4.55 -12.01 -1.84
CA GLY A 14 3.94 -13.31 -1.58
C GLY A 14 2.68 -13.23 -0.71
N ASN A 15 2.72 -13.84 0.47
CA ASN A 15 1.59 -13.88 1.40
C ASN A 15 1.30 -12.52 2.06
N ASN A 16 2.25 -11.59 2.05
CA ASN A 16 2.07 -10.24 2.60
C ASN A 16 1.36 -9.29 1.61
N ALA A 17 1.25 -9.68 0.33
CA ALA A 17 0.40 -9.01 -0.64
C ALA A 17 -1.03 -9.54 -0.55
N LEU A 18 -1.88 -8.77 0.15
CA LEU A 18 -3.29 -9.06 0.39
C LEU A 18 -4.19 -8.10 -0.37
N GLU A 19 -5.36 -8.58 -0.78
CA GLU A 19 -6.38 -7.71 -1.36
C GLU A 19 -6.86 -6.69 -0.32
N MET A 20 -6.85 -5.42 -0.71
CA MET A 20 -7.30 -4.35 0.16
C MET A 20 -8.79 -4.47 0.41
N VAL A 21 -9.15 -4.61 1.68
CA VAL A 21 -10.56 -4.63 2.10
C VAL A 21 -11.12 -3.21 2.01
N PHE A 22 -12.39 -3.10 1.62
CA PHE A 22 -13.08 -1.82 1.61
C PHE A 22 -13.06 -1.16 2.98
N THR A 23 -12.73 0.13 3.03
CA THR A 23 -12.83 0.96 4.23
C THR A 23 -13.65 2.21 3.92
N ARG A 24 -14.10 2.92 4.96
CA ARG A 24 -14.77 4.23 4.81
C ARG A 24 -13.79 5.41 4.71
N ALA A 25 -12.48 5.13 4.64
CA ALA A 25 -11.50 6.16 4.38
C ALA A 25 -11.70 6.72 2.98
N CYS A 26 -11.54 8.03 2.84
CA CYS A 26 -11.56 8.72 1.56
C CYS A 26 -10.16 9.28 1.29
N GLU A 27 -9.76 9.25 0.04
CA GLU A 27 -8.51 9.83 -0.46
C GLU A 27 -8.80 10.50 -1.80
N ASP A 28 -8.05 11.55 -2.13
CA ASP A 28 -8.19 12.31 -3.36
C ASP A 28 -7.21 11.86 -4.47
N VAL A 29 -6.59 10.68 -4.33
CA VAL A 29 -5.59 10.14 -5.27
C VAL A 29 -6.09 10.11 -6.72
N SER A 30 -7.39 9.92 -6.93
CA SER A 30 -7.98 9.94 -8.27
C SER A 30 -7.92 11.31 -8.95
N THR A 31 -7.74 12.40 -8.20
CA THR A 31 -7.58 13.75 -8.78
C THR A 31 -6.29 13.91 -9.58
N LEU A 32 -5.25 13.12 -9.27
CA LEU A 32 -3.94 13.16 -9.94
C LEU A 32 -4.00 12.72 -11.41
N GLY A 33 -4.85 11.73 -11.72
CA GLY A 33 -4.91 11.12 -13.06
C GLY A 33 -6.30 11.02 -13.66
N GLY A 34 -7.34 11.01 -12.82
CA GLY A 34 -8.73 10.79 -13.24
C GLY A 34 -9.28 11.89 -14.14
N GLY A 35 -8.84 13.15 -13.96
CA GLY A 35 -9.20 14.25 -14.87
C GLY A 35 -8.56 14.16 -16.26
N HIS A 36 -7.61 13.25 -16.45
CA HIS A 36 -6.84 13.05 -17.67
C HIS A 36 -6.96 11.62 -18.23
N ASP A 37 -7.92 10.82 -17.75
CA ASP A 37 -8.09 9.40 -18.09
C ASP A 37 -6.79 8.56 -17.89
N VAL A 38 -5.92 9.00 -16.97
CA VAL A 38 -4.68 8.28 -16.65
C VAL A 38 -4.98 7.21 -15.60
N PRO A 39 -4.69 5.93 -15.87
CA PRO A 39 -4.87 4.88 -14.88
C PRO A 39 -4.06 5.16 -13.62
N HIS A 40 -4.70 5.04 -12.47
CA HIS A 40 -4.08 5.22 -11.16
C HIS A 40 -4.24 3.97 -10.29
N ALA A 41 -3.30 3.76 -9.37
CA ALA A 41 -3.38 2.69 -8.37
C ALA A 41 -3.14 3.27 -6.99
N TYR A 42 -3.85 2.72 -6.00
CA TYR A 42 -3.71 3.04 -4.58
C TYR A 42 -3.62 1.74 -3.79
N TRP A 43 -2.78 1.72 -2.77
CA TRP A 43 -2.56 0.55 -1.91
C TRP A 43 -2.19 1.01 -0.50
N ASN A 44 -2.33 0.11 0.46
CA ASN A 44 -1.95 0.31 1.85
C ASN A 44 -0.77 -0.58 2.24
N PHE A 45 0.04 -0.09 3.18
CA PHE A 45 1.07 -0.86 3.88
C PHE A 45 1.18 -0.33 5.31
N GLY A 46 1.68 -1.15 6.23
CA GLY A 46 1.78 -0.79 7.64
C GLY A 46 2.27 -1.98 8.47
N GLY A 47 2.60 -1.72 9.72
CA GLY A 47 3.03 -2.76 10.65
C GLY A 47 2.75 -2.33 12.09
N SER A 48 2.30 -3.28 12.91
CA SER A 48 2.08 -3.12 14.35
C SER A 48 2.91 -4.15 15.10
N GLY A 49 3.52 -3.75 16.23
CA GLY A 49 4.33 -4.63 17.08
C GLY A 49 3.53 -5.71 17.80
N ASN A 50 2.25 -5.46 18.01
CA ASN A 50 1.30 -6.40 18.59
C ASN A 50 -0.01 -6.34 17.80
N THR A 51 -0.52 -7.50 17.40
CA THR A 51 -1.79 -7.66 16.68
C THR A 51 -2.81 -8.52 17.44
N ASP A 52 -2.46 -8.97 18.65
CA ASP A 52 -3.35 -9.77 19.52
C ASP A 52 -4.41 -8.89 20.20
N GLU A 53 -4.15 -7.59 20.28
CA GLU A 53 -5.07 -6.57 20.80
C GLU A 53 -5.57 -5.64 19.67
N THR A 54 -6.43 -4.70 20.03
CA THR A 54 -6.88 -3.66 19.09
C THR A 54 -5.69 -2.80 18.68
N VAL A 55 -5.30 -2.89 17.41
CA VAL A 55 -4.23 -2.07 16.84
C VAL A 55 -4.69 -0.61 16.73
N ALA A 56 -3.91 0.31 17.30
CA ALA A 56 -4.14 1.74 17.11
C ALA A 56 -4.00 2.10 15.62
N THR A 57 -4.97 2.84 15.08
CA THR A 57 -5.04 3.20 13.66
C THR A 57 -4.75 4.69 13.44
N ASN A 58 -4.66 5.10 12.17
CA ASN A 58 -4.49 6.51 11.78
C ASN A 58 -5.47 7.42 12.56
N TYR A 59 -5.00 8.61 12.94
CA TYR A 59 -5.68 9.59 13.79
C TYR A 59 -5.78 9.28 15.29
N SER A 60 -5.29 8.12 15.75
CA SER A 60 -5.13 7.85 17.19
C SER A 60 -3.88 8.54 17.76
N PRO A 61 -3.91 9.12 18.98
CA PRO A 61 -2.70 9.59 19.66
C PRO A 61 -1.76 8.44 20.07
N TYR A 62 -2.23 7.20 20.01
CA TYR A 62 -1.45 5.99 20.28
C TYR A 62 -0.96 5.31 18.99
N PHE A 63 -1.18 5.93 17.82
CA PHE A 63 -0.72 5.37 16.56
C PHE A 63 0.82 5.33 16.54
N ALA A 64 1.36 4.12 16.62
CA ALA A 64 2.79 3.85 16.65
C ALA A 64 3.10 2.65 15.75
N LEU A 65 3.30 2.91 14.46
CA LEU A 65 3.76 1.87 13.53
C LEU A 65 5.17 1.41 13.89
N ILE A 66 5.51 0.14 13.61
CA ILE A 66 6.90 -0.30 13.72
C ILE A 66 7.68 0.29 12.55
N ILE A 67 8.75 1.04 12.80
CA ILE A 67 9.52 1.69 11.73
C ILE A 67 10.05 0.65 10.74
N GLU A 68 10.71 -0.40 11.21
CA GLU A 68 11.14 -1.52 10.37
C GLU A 68 10.35 -2.79 10.72
N PRO A 69 9.81 -3.52 9.73
CA PRO A 69 10.11 -3.43 8.30
C PRO A 69 9.20 -2.47 7.49
N THR A 70 8.37 -1.65 8.15
CA THR A 70 7.34 -0.86 7.44
C THR A 70 7.92 0.18 6.48
N LEU A 71 8.97 0.89 6.89
CA LEU A 71 9.63 1.89 6.05
C LEU A 71 10.26 1.24 4.82
N ARG A 72 10.97 0.12 5.01
CA ARG A 72 11.52 -0.67 3.90
C ARG A 72 10.42 -1.14 2.94
N THR A 73 9.33 -1.67 3.47
CA THR A 73 8.18 -2.15 2.68
C THR A 73 7.59 -1.04 1.81
N GLY A 74 7.42 0.16 2.35
CA GLY A 74 6.92 1.31 1.60
C GLY A 74 7.83 1.72 0.45
N ILE A 75 9.15 1.78 0.69
CA ILE A 75 10.15 2.12 -0.34
C ILE A 75 10.18 1.06 -1.44
N ASP A 76 10.23 -0.23 -1.06
CA ASP A 76 10.25 -1.33 -2.03
C ASP A 76 8.97 -1.35 -2.86
N ALA A 77 7.80 -1.14 -2.25
CA ALA A 77 6.52 -1.06 -2.96
C ALA A 77 6.49 0.09 -3.98
N MET A 78 6.97 1.29 -3.61
CA MET A 78 7.08 2.41 -4.55
C MET A 78 8.03 2.11 -5.72
N ALA A 79 9.22 1.56 -5.43
CA ALA A 79 10.20 1.23 -6.45
C ALA A 79 9.66 0.18 -7.42
N LEU A 80 9.04 -0.88 -6.92
CA LEU A 80 8.41 -1.93 -7.72
C LEU A 80 7.26 -1.39 -8.58
N ALA A 81 6.42 -0.51 -8.04
CA ALA A 81 5.33 0.11 -8.80
C ALA A 81 5.87 0.93 -9.99
N ALA A 82 6.95 1.69 -9.79
CA ALA A 82 7.61 2.42 -10.88
C ALA A 82 8.27 1.48 -11.90
N MET A 83 9.03 0.49 -11.41
CA MET A 83 9.72 -0.49 -12.27
C MET A 83 8.75 -1.35 -13.09
N THR A 84 7.51 -1.56 -12.61
CA THR A 84 6.46 -2.27 -13.37
C THR A 84 6.23 -1.66 -14.76
N PHE A 85 6.46 -0.36 -14.92
CA PHE A 85 6.22 0.36 -16.19
C PHE A 85 7.49 0.91 -16.84
N LEU A 86 8.58 1.04 -16.06
CA LEU A 86 9.82 1.67 -16.52
C LEU A 86 10.96 0.67 -16.78
N ALA A 87 10.88 -0.54 -16.24
CA ALA A 87 11.84 -1.59 -16.57
C ALA A 87 11.68 -1.99 -18.04
N LYS A 88 12.81 -2.12 -18.75
CA LYS A 88 12.86 -2.54 -20.16
C LYS A 88 12.83 -4.05 -20.30
#